data_AF-A0A6L7QDK8-F1
#
_entry.id   AF-A0A6L7QDK8-F1
#
_cell.length_a   1.000
_cell.length_b   1.000
_cell.length_c   1.000
_cell.angle_alpha   90.00
_cell.angle_beta   90.00
_cell.angle_gamma   90.00
#
_symmetry.space_group_name_H-M   'P 1'
#
loop_
_entity.id
_entity.type
_entity.pdbx_description
1 polymer ?
#
loop_
_entity_poly.entity_id
_entity_poly.type
_entity_poly.pdbx_seq_one_letter_code
_entity_poly.pdbx_strand_id
1 'polypeptide(L)'
;FGMGHWEILIIFVVILLIFGAKRIPEMAQGLGKGIREFRTAMRDVQDEIEAPKQPAQPTAPPAQTEPQSKDKDQAQIEPQSKDKDQATS
;
A
#
# COMPACT_ATOMS: atom_id res chain seq x y z
N PHE A 1 -2.47 22.96 29.01
CA PHE A 1 -2.11 23.12 27.59
C PHE A 1 -3.26 23.74 26.76
N GLY A 2 -3.94 24.78 27.25
CA GLY A 2 -5.19 25.27 26.62
C GLY A 2 -5.12 26.62 25.86
N MET A 3 -4.04 27.40 25.98
CA MET A 3 -3.99 28.76 25.41
C MET A 3 -3.61 28.76 23.92
N GLY A 4 -2.50 28.13 23.53
CA GLY A 4 -1.96 28.18 22.15
C GLY A 4 -2.92 27.77 21.02
N HIS A 5 -3.73 26.74 21.24
CA HIS A 5 -4.69 26.26 20.24
C HIS A 5 -5.83 27.26 20.01
N TRP A 6 -6.25 27.96 21.07
CA TRP A 6 -7.36 28.91 21.00
C TRP A 6 -6.95 30.20 20.28
N GLU A 7 -5.72 30.69 20.50
CA GLU A 7 -5.17 31.84 19.77
C GLU A 7 -5.07 31.56 18.26
N ILE A 8 -4.61 30.35 17.88
CA ILE A 8 -4.55 29.93 16.47
C ILE A 8 -5.94 29.89 15.85
N LEU A 9 -6.95 29.37 16.56
CA LEU A 9 -8.33 29.35 16.08
C LEU A 9 -8.89 30.77 15.85
N ILE A 10 -8.64 31.71 16.77
CA ILE A 10 -9.10 33.09 16.62
C ILE A 10 -8.46 33.75 15.39
N ILE A 11 -7.15 33.60 15.22
CA ILE A 11 -6.44 34.16 14.04
C ILE A 11 -6.99 33.54 12.76
N PHE A 12 -7.22 32.23 12.74
CA PHE A 12 -7.80 31.54 11.59
C PHE A 12 -9.19 32.08 11.24
N VAL A 13 -10.06 32.28 12.24
CA VAL A 13 -11.39 32.88 12.03
C VAL A 13 -11.29 34.29 11.42
N VAL A 14 -10.38 35.13 11.92
CA VAL A 14 -10.17 36.48 11.35
C VAL A 14 -9.74 36.42 9.88
N ILE A 15 -8.81 35.52 9.54
CA ILE A 15 -8.38 35.29 8.15
C ILE A 15 -9.55 34.79 7.30
N LEU A 16 -10.37 33.86 7.81
CA LEU A 16 -11.55 33.36 7.10
C LEU A 16 -12.62 34.44 6.91
N LEU A 17 -12.72 35.44 7.77
CA LEU A 17 -13.63 36.57 7.57
C LEU A 17 -13.15 37.50 6.45
N ILE A 18 -11.85 37.75 6.36
CA ILE A 18 -11.25 38.62 5.32
C ILE A 18 -11.25 37.93 3.96
N PHE A 19 -10.77 36.69 3.90
CA PHE A 19 -10.62 35.93 2.66
C PHE A 19 -11.87 35.12 2.29
N GLY A 20 -12.74 34.83 3.26
CA GLY A 20 -13.92 33.98 3.08
C GLY A 20 -13.60 32.49 3.25
N ALA A 21 -14.53 31.75 3.87
CA ALA A 21 -14.41 30.30 4.11
C ALA A 21 -14.23 29.46 2.83
N LYS A 22 -14.60 30.01 1.67
CA LYS A 22 -14.53 29.32 0.37
C LYS A 22 -13.17 29.48 -0.33
N ARG A 23 -12.40 30.54 -0.04
CA ARG A 23 -11.15 30.85 -0.76
C ARG A 23 -9.97 29.99 -0.32
N ILE A 24 -9.82 29.74 0.99
CA ILE A 24 -8.76 28.87 1.52
C ILE A 24 -8.80 27.45 0.90
N PRO A 25 -9.93 26.72 0.92
CA PRO A 25 -9.98 25.37 0.34
C PRO A 25 -9.84 25.39 -1.19
N GLU A 26 -10.38 26.40 -1.87
CA GLU A 26 -10.25 26.55 -3.33
C GLU A 26 -8.78 26.75 -3.74
N MET A 27 -8.04 27.61 -3.05
CA MET A 27 -6.60 27.81 -3.28
C MET A 27 -5.77 26.60 -2.86
N ALA A 28 -6.11 25.97 -1.73
CA ALA A 28 -5.42 24.77 -1.26
C ALA A 28 -5.60 23.57 -2.20
N GLN A 29 -6.77 23.43 -2.85
CA GLN A 29 -6.98 22.39 -3.87
C GLN A 29 -6.10 22.61 -5.10
N GLY A 30 -5.95 23.83 -5.57
CA GLY A 30 -5.06 24.17 -6.69
C GLY A 30 -3.59 23.93 -6.35
N LEU A 31 -3.14 24.47 -5.22
CA LEU A 31 -1.76 24.28 -4.72
C LEU A 31 -1.45 22.81 -4.42
N GLY A 32 -2.39 22.08 -3.82
CA GLY A 32 -2.21 20.68 -3.45
C GLY A 32 -2.05 19.77 -4.67
N LYS A 33 -2.80 20.02 -5.75
CA LYS A 33 -2.62 19.32 -7.03
C LYS A 33 -1.25 19.61 -7.64
N GLY A 34 -0.88 20.89 -7.72
CA GLY A 34 0.43 21.29 -8.26
C GLY A 34 1.61 20.71 -7.46
N ILE A 35 1.55 20.75 -6.13
CA ILE A 35 2.59 20.15 -5.27
C ILE A 35 2.65 18.62 -5.46
N ARG A 36 1.51 17.95 -5.61
CA ARG A 36 1.45 16.50 -5.83
C ARG A 36 2.05 16.11 -7.19
N GLU A 37 1.68 16.81 -8.26
CA GLU A 37 2.22 16.61 -9.60
C GLU A 37 3.72 16.90 -9.64
N PHE A 38 4.16 17.98 -8.99
CA PHE A 38 5.57 18.32 -8.84
C PHE A 38 6.34 17.23 -8.10
N ARG A 39 5.83 16.75 -6.96
CA ARG A 39 6.42 15.63 -6.20
C ARG A 39 6.52 14.35 -7.02
N THR A 40 5.52 14.03 -7.83
CA THR A 40 5.52 12.85 -8.71
C THR A 40 6.58 13.01 -9.80
N ALA A 41 6.61 14.13 -10.50
CA ALA A 41 7.59 14.39 -11.56
C ALA A 41 9.03 14.40 -11.03
N MET A 42 9.26 15.00 -9.86
CA MET A 42 10.58 14.98 -9.21
C MET A 42 11.02 13.55 -8.86
N ARG A 43 10.09 12.67 -8.48
CA ARG A 43 10.40 11.28 -8.17
C ARG A 43 10.72 10.45 -9.41
N ASP A 44 9.96 10.65 -10.48
CA ASP A 44 10.19 9.98 -11.78
C ASP A 44 11.58 10.33 -12.35
N VAL A 45 11.96 11.61 -12.27
CA VAL A 45 13.30 12.08 -12.66
C VAL A 45 14.39 11.47 -11.78
N GLN A 46 14.16 11.35 -10.46
CA GLN A 46 15.11 10.72 -9.55
C GLN A 46 15.31 9.24 -9.90
N ASP A 47 14.21 8.53 -10.18
CA ASP A 47 14.22 7.11 -10.52
C ASP A 47 14.89 6.85 -11.89
N GLU A 48 14.73 7.76 -12.87
CA GLU A 48 15.37 7.66 -14.20
C GLU A 48 16.89 7.93 -14.15
N ILE A 49 17.33 8.80 -13.23
CA ILE A 49 18.77 9.10 -13.03
C ILE A 49 19.45 7.98 -12.23
N GLU A 50 18.72 7.31 -11.32
CA GLU A 50 19.25 6.23 -10.49
C GLU A 50 19.12 4.83 -11.13
N ALA A 51 18.25 4.65 -12.12
CA ALA A 51 18.14 3.41 -12.87
C ALA A 51 19.38 3.18 -13.77
N PRO A 52 20.19 2.12 -13.55
CA PRO A 52 21.16 1.71 -14.54
C PRO A 52 20.39 1.32 -15.80
N LYS A 53 20.73 1.90 -16.96
CA LYS A 53 20.24 1.46 -18.27
C LYS A 53 20.53 -0.04 -18.44
N GLN A 54 19.56 -0.86 -18.08
CA GLN A 54 19.63 -2.29 -18.36
C GLN A 54 19.23 -2.46 -19.82
N PRO A 55 20.12 -2.96 -20.70
CA PRO A 55 19.74 -3.26 -22.06
C PRO A 55 18.62 -4.31 -22.00
N ALA A 56 17.50 -4.02 -22.64
CA ALA A 56 16.49 -5.03 -22.92
C ALA A 56 17.20 -6.27 -23.50
N GLN A 57 17.01 -7.43 -22.86
CA GLN A 57 17.41 -8.72 -23.40
C GLN A 57 16.21 -9.30 -24.18
N PRO A 58 16.28 -9.39 -25.52
CA PRO A 58 15.42 -10.28 -26.29
C PRO A 58 15.77 -11.77 -26.05
N THR A 59 15.02 -12.44 -25.18
CA THR A 59 15.04 -13.91 -25.05
C THR A 59 13.69 -14.32 -24.44
N ALA A 60 12.82 -15.22 -24.91
CA ALA A 60 12.61 -16.06 -26.10
C ALA A 60 11.09 -16.46 -26.05
N PRO A 61 10.50 -17.10 -27.09
CA PRO A 61 9.04 -17.33 -27.20
C PRO A 61 8.43 -18.19 -26.07
N PRO A 62 7.16 -17.98 -25.68
CA PRO A 62 6.49 -18.77 -24.65
C PRO A 62 5.98 -20.09 -25.24
N ALA A 63 6.69 -21.18 -24.94
CA ALA A 63 6.17 -22.53 -25.12
C ALA A 63 6.84 -23.49 -24.13
N GLN A 64 6.15 -23.81 -23.02
CA GLN A 64 5.81 -25.18 -22.64
C GLN A 64 5.14 -25.26 -21.26
N THR A 65 4.06 -26.03 -21.24
CA THR A 65 3.19 -26.44 -20.15
C THR A 65 3.95 -27.21 -19.06
N GLU A 66 3.88 -26.75 -17.81
CA GLU A 66 4.17 -27.59 -16.64
C GLU A 66 2.92 -27.64 -15.73
N PRO A 67 2.29 -28.82 -15.55
CA PRO A 67 1.15 -28.98 -14.65
C PRO A 67 1.62 -28.98 -13.19
N GLN A 68 1.21 -27.97 -12.42
CA GLN A 68 1.36 -27.95 -10.96
C GLN A 68 0.56 -29.10 -10.33
N SER A 69 1.27 -30.17 -9.94
CA SER A 69 0.73 -31.21 -9.08
C SER A 69 0.64 -30.67 -7.65
N LYS A 70 -0.57 -30.26 -7.24
CA LYS A 70 -0.91 -29.93 -5.86
C LYS A 70 -1.25 -31.22 -5.12
N ASP A 71 -0.27 -31.80 -4.43
CA ASP A 71 -0.51 -32.88 -3.47
C ASP A 71 -1.19 -32.31 -2.22
N LYS A 72 -2.48 -32.63 -2.07
CA LYS A 72 -3.33 -32.25 -0.95
C LYS A 72 -3.10 -33.24 0.20
N ASP A 73 -2.13 -32.93 1.04
CA ASP A 73 -1.99 -33.56 2.35
C ASP A 73 -2.94 -32.87 3.36
N GLN A 74 -4.20 -33.31 3.35
CA GLN A 74 -5.14 -33.22 4.49
C GLN A 74 -6.47 -33.90 4.13
N ALA A 75 -6.58 -35.17 4.50
CA ALA A 75 -7.86 -35.81 4.74
C ALA A 75 -7.69 -36.80 5.89
N GLN A 76 -7.93 -36.26 7.08
CA GLN A 76 -8.32 -36.94 8.30
C GLN A 76 -9.25 -38.13 8.00
N ILE A 77 -8.72 -39.33 8.15
CA ILE A 77 -9.48 -40.55 8.39
C ILE A 77 -9.04 -41.07 9.75
N GLU A 78 -9.83 -40.71 10.75
CA GLU A 78 -9.95 -41.46 11.98
C GLU A 78 -10.87 -42.66 11.68
N PRO A 79 -10.39 -43.91 11.86
CA PRO A 79 -11.26 -45.00 12.23
C PRO A 79 -10.86 -45.53 13.59
N GLN A 80 -11.74 -45.25 14.54
CA GLN A 80 -11.91 -45.95 15.79
C GLN A 80 -12.11 -47.45 15.53
N SER A 81 -11.19 -48.30 15.97
CA SER A 81 -11.49 -49.71 16.24
C SER A 81 -10.57 -50.25 17.33
N LYS A 82 -11.18 -50.47 18.50
CA LYS A 82 -10.71 -51.32 19.59
C LYS A 82 -10.06 -52.59 19.03
N ASP A 83 -8.83 -52.86 19.42
CA ASP A 83 -8.47 -54.24 19.69
C ASP A 83 -7.64 -54.34 20.97
N LYS A 84 -8.00 -55.34 21.74
CA LYS A 84 -7.83 -55.44 23.18
C LYS A 84 -6.94 -56.66 23.40
N ASP A 85 -5.64 -56.49 23.29
CA ASP A 85 -4.68 -57.53 23.68
C ASP A 85 -3.53 -56.91 24.44
N GLN A 86 -3.79 -56.51 25.69
CA GLN A 86 -2.76 -56.52 26.71
C GLN A 86 -2.51 -57.98 27.09
N ALA A 87 -1.34 -58.47 26.70
CA ALA A 87 -0.66 -59.53 27.42
C ALA A 87 -0.46 -59.09 28.88
N THR A 88 -0.99 -59.87 29.82
CA THR A 88 -0.38 -60.09 31.12
C THR A 88 -0.04 -61.58 31.14
N SER A 89 1.23 -61.97 31.15
CA SER A 89 2.03 -62.16 32.37
C SER A 89 2.25 -60.96 33.28
#